data_AF-A0A4Q4CNE3-F1
#
_entry.id   AF-A0A4Q4CNE3-F1
#
_cell.length_a   1.000
_cell.length_b   1.000
_cell.length_c   1.000
_cell.angle_alpha   90.00
_cell.angle_beta   90.00
_cell.angle_gamma   90.00
#
_symmetry.space_group_name_H-M   'P 1'
#
loop_
_entity.id
_entity.type
_entity.pdbx_description
1 polymer ?
#
loop_
_entity_poly.entity_id
_entity_poly.type
_entity_poly.pdbx_seq_one_letter_code
_entity_poly.pdbx_strand_id
1 'polypeptide(L)'
;MTPDLAVREVLPRETWAPLAEAHRDRAQVWTAPHVERQHRREKHPVEDFLFEYYDLGPGRLERWHPGVGVVLADAPEYARLGAYVEVPDGVTVDPARLERRLPGLRWTRELLARTAGRPARLGCFGLHEWAMVHRDDAAVRHPQHPLRLGSEGTAQV
;
A
#
# COMPACT_ATOMS: atom_id res chain seq x y z
N MET A 1 28.59 2.51 9.50
CA MET A 1 28.63 1.10 9.07
C MET A 1 27.40 0.83 8.23
N THR A 2 27.53 1.01 6.92
CA THR A 2 26.55 0.53 5.94
C THR A 2 26.46 -0.98 6.14
N PRO A 3 25.26 -1.57 6.34
CA PRO A 3 25.15 -3.01 6.38
C PRO A 3 25.71 -3.54 5.06
N ASP A 4 26.65 -4.47 5.15
CA ASP A 4 27.12 -5.19 3.98
C ASP A 4 25.91 -5.95 3.42
N LEU A 5 25.25 -5.38 2.42
CA LEU A 5 24.20 -6.01 1.63
C LEU A 5 24.85 -7.04 0.69
N ALA A 6 25.67 -7.92 1.28
CA ALA A 6 26.69 -8.72 0.63
C ALA A 6 26.13 -9.74 -0.36
N VAL A 7 24.87 -10.14 -0.17
CA VAL A 7 24.21 -11.04 -1.11
C VAL A 7 23.64 -10.19 -2.23
N ARG A 8 24.36 -10.18 -3.36
CA ARG A 8 23.90 -9.68 -4.65
C ARG A 8 23.53 -10.87 -5.51
N GLU A 9 22.24 -11.20 -5.54
CA GLU A 9 21.72 -12.15 -6.52
C GLU A 9 21.44 -11.39 -7.83
N VAL A 10 22.05 -11.81 -8.93
CA VAL A 10 21.74 -11.25 -10.25
C VAL A 10 20.65 -12.12 -10.89
N LEU A 11 19.49 -11.51 -11.16
CA LEU A 11 18.42 -12.16 -11.90
C LEU A 11 18.52 -11.78 -13.38
N PRO A 12 18.64 -12.77 -14.28
CA PRO A 12 18.48 -12.57 -15.72
C PRO A 12 17.07 -12.11 -16.08
N ARG A 13 16.90 -11.45 -17.24
CA ARG A 13 15.61 -10.92 -17.70
C ARG A 13 14.56 -12.01 -17.87
N GLU A 14 14.97 -13.16 -18.38
CA GLU A 14 14.14 -14.36 -18.51
C GLU A 14 13.65 -14.91 -17.17
N THR A 15 14.33 -14.60 -16.06
CA THR A 15 13.95 -15.02 -14.71
C THR A 15 13.05 -14.01 -14.03
N TRP A 16 13.40 -12.72 -14.07
CA TRP A 16 12.64 -11.72 -13.30
C TRP A 16 11.43 -11.16 -14.04
N ALA A 17 11.43 -11.11 -15.38
CA ALA A 17 10.29 -10.57 -16.12
C ALA A 17 9.00 -11.38 -15.89
N PRO A 18 9.03 -12.74 -15.86
CA PRO A 18 7.85 -13.52 -15.47
C PRO A 18 7.37 -13.26 -14.04
N LEU A 19 8.28 -13.02 -13.08
CA LEU A 19 7.90 -12.66 -11.71
C LEU A 19 7.19 -11.31 -11.65
N ALA A 20 7.68 -10.34 -12.43
CA ALA A 20 7.08 -9.03 -12.55
C ALA A 20 5.68 -9.09 -13.19
N GLU A 21 5.51 -9.91 -14.23
CA GLU A 21 4.20 -10.15 -14.86
C GLU A 21 3.23 -10.82 -13.91
N ALA A 22 3.64 -11.92 -13.26
CA ALA A 22 2.79 -12.63 -12.32
C ALA A 22 2.36 -11.75 -11.14
N HIS A 23 3.22 -10.81 -10.71
CA HIS A 23 2.84 -9.81 -9.71
C HIS A 23 1.81 -8.81 -10.25
N ARG A 24 2.03 -8.31 -11.47
CA ARG A 24 1.07 -7.42 -12.14
C ARG A 24 -0.29 -8.07 -12.26
N ASP A 25 -0.36 -9.32 -12.73
CA ASP A 25 -1.62 -10.07 -12.87
C ASP A 25 -2.37 -10.17 -11.53
N ARG A 26 -1.67 -10.49 -10.44
CA ARG A 26 -2.28 -10.53 -9.10
C ARG A 26 -2.79 -9.17 -8.63
N ALA A 27 -2.05 -8.10 -8.92
CA ALA A 27 -2.44 -6.74 -8.56
C ALA A 27 -3.65 -6.27 -9.39
N GLN A 28 -3.71 -6.63 -10.67
CA GLN A 28 -4.76 -6.24 -11.60
C GLN A 28 -6.14 -6.79 -11.25
N VAL A 29 -6.22 -7.88 -10.50
CA VAL A 29 -7.49 -8.35 -9.88
C VAL A 29 -8.17 -7.23 -9.09
N TRP A 30 -7.39 -6.36 -8.44
CA TRP A 30 -7.89 -5.27 -7.60
C TRP A 30 -7.81 -3.89 -8.27
N THR A 31 -6.81 -3.66 -9.12
CA THR A 31 -6.59 -2.34 -9.72
C THR A 31 -7.34 -2.12 -11.02
N ALA A 32 -7.51 -3.16 -11.85
CA ALA A 32 -8.18 -3.02 -13.15
C ALA A 32 -9.66 -2.60 -13.02
N PRO A 33 -10.48 -3.16 -12.10
CA PRO A 33 -11.85 -2.70 -11.90
C PRO A 33 -11.93 -1.23 -11.48
N HIS A 34 -11.00 -0.77 -10.66
CA HIS A 34 -10.93 0.64 -10.27
C HIS A 34 -10.62 1.55 -11.47
N VAL A 35 -9.64 1.18 -12.30
CA VAL A 35 -9.30 1.93 -13.52
C VAL A 35 -10.47 1.97 -14.50
N GLU A 36 -11.15 0.85 -14.70
CA GLU A 36 -12.33 0.76 -15.59
C GLU A 36 -13.46 1.70 -15.12
N ARG A 37 -13.76 1.71 -13.81
CA ARG A 37 -14.74 2.66 -13.24
C ARG A 37 -14.33 4.11 -13.43
N GLN A 38 -13.05 4.45 -13.26
CA GLN A 38 -12.56 5.82 -13.50
C GLN A 38 -12.79 6.24 -14.97
N HIS A 39 -12.56 5.35 -15.95
CA HIS A 39 -12.85 5.62 -17.35
C HIS A 39 -14.34 5.86 -17.62
N ARG A 40 -15.23 5.10 -16.94
CA ARG A 40 -16.69 5.30 -17.00
C ARG A 40 -17.21 6.44 -16.12
N ARG A 41 -16.34 7.08 -15.32
CA ARG A 41 -16.69 8.09 -14.30
C ARG A 41 -17.68 7.57 -13.25
N GLU A 42 -17.61 6.28 -12.97
CA GLU A 42 -18.38 5.63 -11.91
C GLU A 42 -17.65 5.73 -10.58
N LYS A 43 -18.40 5.91 -9.49
CA LYS A 43 -17.88 5.99 -8.14
C LYS A 43 -18.18 4.71 -7.37
N HIS A 44 -17.20 4.21 -6.64
CA HIS A 44 -17.36 3.11 -5.71
C HIS A 44 -17.03 3.56 -4.28
N PRO A 45 -17.97 3.49 -3.31
CA PRO A 45 -17.84 4.10 -1.99
C PRO A 45 -16.64 3.61 -1.16
N VAL A 46 -16.24 2.35 -1.34
CA VAL A 46 -15.16 1.72 -0.55
C VAL A 46 -13.86 1.66 -1.34
N GLU A 47 -13.86 1.01 -2.50
CA GLU A 47 -12.65 0.84 -3.30
C GLU A 47 -11.98 2.16 -3.72
N ASP A 48 -12.72 3.19 -4.11
CA ASP A 48 -12.10 4.46 -4.52
C ASP A 48 -11.42 5.16 -3.33
N PHE A 49 -12.02 5.03 -2.14
CA PHE A 49 -11.43 5.55 -0.90
C PHE A 49 -10.05 4.94 -0.61
N LEU A 50 -9.81 3.68 -0.94
CA LEU A 50 -8.51 3.05 -0.70
C LEU A 50 -7.38 3.76 -1.47
N PHE A 51 -7.64 4.16 -2.72
CA PHE A 51 -6.67 4.84 -3.57
C PHE A 51 -6.52 6.32 -3.21
N GLU A 52 -7.61 6.98 -2.81
CA GLU A 52 -7.61 8.38 -2.36
C GLU A 52 -6.94 8.53 -0.98
N TYR A 53 -7.18 7.61 -0.05
CA TYR A 53 -6.71 7.70 1.34
C TYR A 53 -5.22 7.38 1.49
N TYR A 54 -4.73 6.34 0.82
CA TYR A 54 -3.33 5.89 0.98
C TYR A 54 -2.36 6.53 -0.02
N ASP A 55 -2.83 7.41 -0.91
CA ASP A 55 -2.04 8.01 -2.00
C ASP A 55 -1.20 6.97 -2.77
N LEU A 56 -1.83 5.83 -3.07
CA LEU A 56 -1.18 4.67 -3.65
C LEU A 56 -1.89 4.23 -4.92
N GLY A 57 -1.54 4.86 -6.03
CA GLY A 57 -2.20 4.61 -7.32
C GLY A 57 -1.97 3.20 -7.89
N PRO A 58 -2.87 2.71 -8.77
CA PRO A 58 -2.82 1.40 -9.44
C PRO A 58 -1.43 1.00 -9.96
N GLY A 59 -0.81 1.85 -10.77
CA GLY A 59 0.49 1.54 -11.38
C GLY A 59 1.64 1.39 -10.38
N ARG A 60 1.51 1.90 -9.15
CA ARG A 60 2.50 1.64 -8.08
C ARG A 60 2.29 0.26 -7.46
N LEU A 61 1.04 -0.20 -7.32
CA LEU A 61 0.73 -1.54 -6.81
C LEU A 61 1.06 -2.65 -7.81
N GLU A 62 0.81 -2.38 -9.09
CA GLU A 62 1.10 -3.31 -10.20
C GLU A 62 2.60 -3.48 -10.47
N ARG A 63 3.45 -2.58 -9.94
CA ARG A 63 4.89 -2.68 -10.12
C ARG A 63 5.49 -3.64 -9.10
N TRP A 64 6.06 -4.71 -9.61
CA TRP A 64 6.89 -5.61 -8.82
C TRP A 64 8.20 -4.93 -8.43
N HIS A 65 8.74 -5.30 -7.28
CA HIS A 65 10.04 -4.85 -6.80
C HIS A 65 10.79 -6.07 -6.24
N PRO A 66 12.01 -6.38 -6.72
CA PRO A 66 12.74 -7.60 -6.33
C PRO A 66 13.24 -7.59 -4.88
N GLY A 67 13.20 -6.43 -4.21
CA GLY A 67 13.77 -6.23 -2.89
C GLY A 67 15.22 -5.75 -2.92
N VAL A 68 15.81 -5.63 -1.74
CA VAL A 68 17.21 -5.23 -1.56
C VAL A 68 18.11 -6.45 -1.70
N GLY A 69 19.27 -6.30 -2.35
CA GLY A 69 20.22 -7.40 -2.58
C GLY A 69 20.00 -8.16 -3.88
N VAL A 70 19.10 -7.69 -4.74
CA VAL A 70 18.84 -8.28 -6.05
C VAL A 70 19.17 -7.27 -7.14
N VAL A 71 19.95 -7.71 -8.13
CA VAL A 71 20.28 -6.96 -9.35
C VAL A 71 19.45 -7.54 -10.50
N LEU A 72 18.73 -6.68 -11.22
CA LEU A 72 17.99 -7.04 -12.41
C LEU A 72 18.88 -6.80 -13.64
N ALA A 73 19.25 -7.86 -14.34
CA ALA A 73 19.95 -7.74 -15.61
C ALA A 73 18.99 -7.24 -16.71
N ASP A 74 19.50 -6.40 -17.61
CA ASP A 74 18.76 -5.78 -18.72
C ASP A 74 17.40 -5.22 -18.26
N ALA A 75 17.40 -4.21 -17.40
CA ALA A 75 16.18 -3.67 -16.78
C ALA A 75 16.04 -2.14 -16.91
N PRO A 76 16.10 -1.57 -18.13
CA PRO A 76 16.00 -0.11 -18.34
C PRO A 76 14.71 0.51 -17.77
N GLU A 77 13.63 -0.25 -17.66
CA GLU A 77 12.39 0.18 -17.02
C GLU A 77 12.53 0.47 -15.52
N TYR A 78 13.45 -0.21 -14.83
CA TYR A 78 13.75 0.03 -13.42
C TYR A 78 14.78 1.16 -13.25
N ALA A 79 15.74 1.29 -14.18
CA ALA A 79 16.73 2.37 -14.13
C ALA A 79 16.10 3.77 -14.16
N ARG A 80 14.94 3.91 -14.82
CA ARG A 80 14.18 5.17 -14.89
C ARG A 80 13.49 5.55 -13.58
N LEU A 81 13.47 4.66 -12.59
CA LEU A 81 12.81 4.90 -11.31
C LEU A 81 13.81 5.50 -10.33
N GLY A 82 13.47 6.60 -9.67
CA GLY A 82 14.33 7.25 -8.65
C GLY A 82 14.60 6.43 -7.38
N ALA A 83 14.21 5.15 -7.36
CA ALA A 83 14.46 4.20 -6.28
C ALA A 83 15.62 3.25 -6.59
N TYR A 84 16.17 3.31 -7.80
CA TYR A 84 17.13 2.34 -8.35
C TYR A 84 18.38 3.06 -8.85
N VAL A 85 19.48 2.30 -8.90
CA VAL A 85 20.77 2.73 -9.44
C VAL A 85 21.31 1.66 -10.38
N GLU A 86 22.04 2.09 -11.40
CA GLU A 86 22.76 1.21 -12.31
C GLU A 86 24.06 0.71 -11.67
N VAL A 87 24.38 -0.55 -11.92
CA VAL A 87 25.60 -1.25 -11.50
C VAL A 87 26.12 -2.07 -12.69
N PRO A 88 27.38 -2.56 -12.68
CA PRO A 88 27.94 -3.28 -13.83
C PRO A 88 27.08 -4.45 -14.35
N ASP A 89 26.40 -5.16 -13.44
CA ASP A 89 25.60 -6.34 -13.77
C ASP A 89 24.09 -6.03 -14.01
N GLY A 90 23.68 -4.75 -14.00
CA GLY A 90 22.29 -4.36 -14.24
C GLY A 90 21.78 -3.23 -13.33
N VAL A 91 20.58 -3.38 -12.79
CA VAL A 91 19.91 -2.34 -11.99
C VAL A 91 19.50 -2.90 -10.62
N THR A 92 19.81 -2.17 -9.54
CA THR A 92 19.47 -2.57 -8.17
C THR A 92 18.80 -1.43 -7.41
N VAL A 93 18.07 -1.76 -6.33
CA VAL A 93 17.54 -0.75 -5.40
C VAL A 93 18.70 0.08 -4.84
N ASP A 94 18.52 1.40 -4.79
CA ASP A 94 19.49 2.34 -4.22
C ASP A 94 19.74 2.07 -2.73
N PRO A 95 20.95 1.63 -2.33
CA PRO A 95 21.27 1.39 -0.92
C PRO A 95 21.16 2.65 -0.07
N ALA A 96 21.44 3.84 -0.62
CA ALA A 96 21.34 5.10 0.13
C ALA A 96 19.88 5.40 0.53
N ARG A 97 18.90 4.91 -0.25
CA ARG A 97 17.49 5.01 0.11
C ARG A 97 17.15 4.14 1.32
N LEU A 98 17.76 2.96 1.46
CA LEU A 98 17.58 2.11 2.63
C LEU A 98 18.15 2.78 3.88
N GLU A 99 19.35 3.36 3.81
CA GLU A 99 19.99 4.03 4.93
C GLU A 99 19.08 5.13 5.53
N ARG A 100 18.46 5.96 4.68
CA ARG A 100 17.51 7.00 5.12
C ARG A 100 16.25 6.42 5.79
N ARG A 101 15.83 5.21 5.44
CA ARG A 101 14.60 4.57 5.95
C ARG A 101 14.85 3.68 7.16
N LEU A 102 16.09 3.29 7.41
CA LEU A 102 16.47 2.34 8.46
C LEU A 102 16.00 2.74 9.87
N PRO A 103 16.08 4.02 10.31
CA PRO A 103 15.57 4.41 11.62
C PRO A 103 14.06 4.16 11.78
N GLY A 104 13.28 4.54 10.77
CA GLY A 104 11.82 4.33 10.77
C GLY A 104 11.46 2.85 10.73
N LEU A 105 12.15 2.06 9.91
CA LEU A 105 11.94 0.59 9.85
C LEU A 105 12.25 -0.08 11.19
N ARG A 106 13.32 0.34 11.88
CA ARG A 106 13.65 -0.16 13.22
C ARG A 106 12.57 0.19 14.23
N TRP A 107 12.08 1.43 14.21
CA TRP A 107 11.00 1.86 15.09
C TRP A 107 9.71 1.08 14.84
N THR A 108 9.30 0.92 13.58
CA THR A 108 8.11 0.14 13.21
C THR A 108 8.23 -1.32 13.66
N ARG A 109 9.38 -1.96 13.41
CA ARG A 109 9.65 -3.33 13.88
C ARG A 109 9.50 -3.42 15.41
N GLU A 110 10.11 -2.48 16.14
CA GLU A 110 10.05 -2.47 17.60
C GLU A 110 8.63 -2.27 18.12
N LEU A 111 7.88 -1.34 17.53
CA LEU A 111 6.48 -1.12 17.85
C LEU A 111 5.67 -2.40 17.66
N LEU A 112 5.76 -3.02 16.47
CA LEU A 112 5.04 -4.24 16.14
C LEU A 112 5.43 -5.40 17.07
N ALA A 113 6.71 -5.57 17.38
CA ALA A 113 7.18 -6.60 18.31
C ALA A 113 6.61 -6.41 19.72
N ARG A 114 6.55 -5.17 20.22
CA ARG A 114 5.99 -4.82 21.54
C ARG A 114 4.47 -4.94 21.61
N THR A 115 3.79 -4.90 20.48
CA THR A 115 2.31 -4.92 20.43
C THR A 115 1.73 -6.24 19.91
N ALA A 116 2.54 -7.12 19.31
CA ALA A 116 2.09 -8.36 18.69
C ALA A 116 1.21 -9.25 19.59
N GLY A 117 1.50 -9.31 20.89
CA GLY A 117 0.74 -10.10 21.87
C GLY A 117 -0.28 -9.32 22.69
N ARG A 118 -0.48 -8.02 22.44
CA ARG A 118 -1.39 -7.21 23.25
C ARG A 118 -2.84 -7.49 22.83
N PRO A 119 -3.76 -7.76 23.78
CA PRO A 119 -5.18 -7.87 23.47
C PRO A 119 -5.69 -6.61 22.77
N ALA A 120 -6.45 -6.79 21.69
CA ALA A 120 -7.09 -5.69 20.98
C ALA A 120 -8.13 -5.03 21.90
N ARG A 121 -8.14 -3.70 21.96
CA ARG A 121 -9.22 -2.93 22.60
C ARG A 121 -10.23 -2.53 21.54
N LEU A 122 -11.31 -3.30 21.43
CA LEU A 122 -12.33 -3.13 20.39
C LEU A 122 -13.57 -2.33 20.86
N GLY A 123 -13.57 -1.82 22.09
CA GLY A 123 -14.74 -1.21 22.73
C GLY A 123 -14.92 0.29 22.49
N CYS A 124 -14.62 0.82 21.30
CA CYS A 124 -14.90 2.25 21.05
C CYS A 124 -16.41 2.53 20.79
N PHE A 125 -17.22 1.46 20.58
CA PHE A 125 -18.69 1.49 20.41
C PHE A 125 -19.24 2.58 19.48
N GLY A 126 -18.44 3.08 18.53
CA GLY A 126 -18.84 4.21 17.68
C GLY A 126 -19.13 5.52 18.46
N LEU A 127 -18.80 5.63 19.75
CA LEU A 127 -19.11 6.81 20.58
C LEU A 127 -18.45 8.08 20.02
N HIS A 128 -17.26 7.96 19.43
CA HIS A 128 -16.62 9.06 18.72
C HIS A 128 -17.43 9.51 17.50
N GLU A 129 -17.96 8.57 16.73
CA GLU A 129 -18.73 8.85 15.51
C GLU A 129 -20.11 9.41 15.82
N TRP A 130 -20.75 8.94 16.90
CA TRP A 130 -21.99 9.51 17.43
C TRP A 130 -21.77 10.94 17.94
N ALA A 131 -20.71 11.17 18.72
CA ALA A 131 -20.40 12.50 19.25
C ALA A 131 -20.09 13.51 18.14
N MET A 132 -19.49 13.07 17.02
CA MET A 132 -19.19 13.92 15.86
C MET A 132 -20.42 14.46 15.12
N VAL A 133 -21.59 13.82 15.24
CA VAL A 133 -22.83 14.23 14.55
C VAL A 133 -23.99 14.50 15.51
N HIS A 134 -23.73 14.50 16.81
CA HIS A 134 -24.76 14.66 17.83
C HIS A 134 -25.46 16.02 17.69
N ARG A 135 -26.75 15.99 17.35
CA ARG A 135 -27.65 17.14 17.08
C ARG A 135 -27.33 17.93 15.82
N ASP A 136 -26.54 17.38 14.91
CA ASP A 136 -26.30 17.96 13.59
C ASP A 136 -26.39 16.88 12.52
N ASP A 137 -27.62 16.57 12.11
CA ASP A 137 -27.90 15.59 11.05
C ASP A 137 -27.35 16.05 9.69
N ALA A 138 -27.10 17.35 9.50
CA ALA A 138 -26.50 17.90 8.29
C ALA A 138 -24.97 17.68 8.25
N ALA A 139 -24.33 17.39 9.38
CA ALA A 139 -22.91 17.04 9.45
C ALA A 139 -22.61 15.59 9.00
N VAL A 140 -23.63 14.80 8.66
CA VAL A 140 -23.46 13.43 8.17
C VAL A 140 -22.73 13.44 6.81
N ARG A 141 -21.49 12.93 6.82
CA ARG A 141 -20.71 12.75 5.59
C ARG A 141 -21.21 11.54 4.80
N HIS A 142 -21.11 11.66 3.48
CA HIS A 142 -21.50 10.62 2.51
C HIS A 142 -22.97 10.16 2.62
N PRO A 143 -23.95 11.08 2.69
CA PRO A 143 -25.37 10.74 2.88
C PRO A 143 -25.95 9.86 1.76
N GLN A 144 -25.31 9.84 0.58
CA GLN A 144 -25.70 9.02 -0.56
C GLN A 144 -25.47 7.50 -0.37
N HIS A 145 -24.78 7.07 0.68
CA HIS A 145 -24.49 5.65 0.93
C HIS A 145 -25.24 5.14 2.17
N PRO A 146 -26.05 4.06 2.06
CA PRO A 146 -26.89 3.57 3.15
C PRO A 146 -26.10 2.68 4.14
N LEU A 147 -24.90 3.11 4.53
CA LEU A 147 -24.00 2.35 5.40
C LEU A 147 -24.14 2.70 6.89
N ARG A 148 -24.84 3.79 7.22
CA ARG A 148 -25.12 4.19 8.60
C ARG A 148 -26.43 3.59 9.07
N LEU A 149 -26.44 3.03 10.28
CA LEU A 149 -27.69 2.77 10.99
C LEU A 149 -28.38 4.10 11.29
N GLY A 150 -29.68 4.18 11.03
CA GLY A 150 -30.50 5.29 11.55
C GLY A 150 -30.62 5.20 13.08
N SER A 151 -31.27 6.20 13.68
CA SER A 151 -31.46 6.25 15.14
C SER A 151 -32.17 5.00 15.68
N GLU A 152 -33.16 4.47 14.95
CA GLU A 152 -33.88 3.24 15.31
C GLU A 152 -32.96 2.02 15.30
N GLY A 153 -32.16 1.85 14.24
CA GLY A 153 -31.21 0.72 14.14
C GLY A 153 -30.09 0.80 15.17
N THR A 154 -29.64 2.01 15.52
CA THR A 154 -28.63 2.23 16.58
C THR A 154 -29.16 1.87 17.96
N ALA A 155 -30.46 2.05 18.23
CA ALA A 155 -31.05 1.73 19.54
C ALA A 155 -31.25 0.22 19.80
N GLN A 156 -31.08 -0.62 18.77
CA GLN A 156 -31.30 -2.07 18.83
C GLN A 156 -30.01 -2.88 19.09
N VAL A 157 -28.84 -2.23 19.13
CA VAL A 157 -27.52 -2.87 19.29
C VAL A 157 -26.88 -2.61 20.66
#